data_AF-A0A5P6P3Z9-F1
#
_entry.id   AF-A0A5P6P3Z9-F1
#
_cell.length_a   1.000
_cell.length_b   1.000
_cell.length_c   1.000
_cell.angle_alpha   90.00
_cell.angle_beta   90.00
_cell.angle_gamma   90.00
#
_symmetry.space_group_name_H-M   'P 1'
#
loop_
_entity.id
_entity.type
_entity.pdbx_description
1 polymer ?
#
loop_
_entity_poly.entity_id
_entity_poly.type
_entity_poly.pdbx_seq_one_letter_code
_entity_poly.pdbx_strand_id
1 'polypeptide(L)'
;MEPPKPSFASRHGNSAQIASAVVAAVALVFVAYQVWSIRMTARIATARQVYMSYSESLLRYPNLVEPNLQKLRADPDEWVRYKNFVAHMLFAYDEILGVYDEPEWRRSFEEDVRFHLPYICADLPAALDDTYFAKMRALLKAERAKCATAPKS
;
A
#
# COMPACT_ATOMS: atom_id res chain seq x y z
N MET A 1 18.54 32.82 64.64
CA MET A 1 18.63 33.32 63.25
C MET A 1 17.50 32.62 62.49
N GLU A 2 16.40 33.33 62.22
CA GLU A 2 15.24 32.76 61.54
C GLU A 2 15.52 32.68 60.03
N PRO A 3 15.15 31.58 59.34
CA PRO A 3 15.34 31.48 57.90
C PRO A 3 14.45 32.50 57.15
N PRO A 4 14.94 33.11 56.05
CA PRO A 4 14.17 34.07 55.29
C PRO A 4 12.92 33.42 54.70
N LYS A 5 11.76 34.09 54.86
CA LYS A 5 10.49 33.64 54.28
C LYS A 5 10.62 33.59 52.75
N PRO A 6 10.08 32.53 52.09
CA PRO A 6 10.21 32.38 50.65
C PRO A 6 9.63 33.59 49.92
N SER A 7 10.46 34.23 49.10
CA SER A 7 10.08 35.38 48.26
C SER A 7 8.95 35.00 47.30
N PHE A 8 8.02 35.93 47.06
CA PHE A 8 6.92 35.79 46.10
C PHE A 8 7.41 35.30 44.72
N ALA A 9 8.59 35.73 44.28
CA ALA A 9 9.21 35.31 43.02
C ALA A 9 9.54 33.80 42.97
N SER A 10 9.91 33.18 44.09
CA SER A 10 10.26 31.74 44.15
C SER A 10 9.04 30.82 44.01
N ARG A 11 7.87 31.24 44.50
CA ARG A 11 6.60 30.50 44.35
C ARG A 11 6.01 30.61 42.95
N HIS A 12 6.13 31.77 42.29
CA HIS A 12 5.59 32.01 40.95
C HIS A 12 6.50 31.52 39.82
N GLY A 13 7.82 31.44 40.07
CA GLY A 13 8.76 30.85 39.11
C GLY A 13 8.50 29.37 38.85
N ASN A 14 8.20 28.60 39.90
CA ASN A 14 7.91 27.17 39.77
C ASN A 14 6.59 26.90 39.02
N SER A 15 5.54 27.71 39.28
CA SER A 15 4.26 27.54 38.57
C SER A 15 4.35 27.86 37.09
N ALA A 16 5.12 28.90 36.72
CA ALA A 16 5.38 29.21 35.31
C ALA A 16 6.16 28.09 34.61
N GLN A 17 7.18 27.51 35.25
CA GLN A 17 7.93 26.38 34.71
C GLN A 17 7.07 25.12 34.55
N ILE A 18 6.24 24.81 35.55
CA ILE A 18 5.28 23.70 35.47
C ILE A 18 4.29 23.92 34.33
N ALA A 19 3.75 25.14 34.21
CA ALA A 19 2.82 25.49 33.13
C ALA A 19 3.49 25.36 31.75
N SER A 20 4.72 25.87 31.58
CA SER A 20 5.49 25.71 30.34
C SER A 20 5.78 24.26 30.01
N ALA A 21 6.12 23.44 31.02
CA ALA A 21 6.35 22.00 30.83
C ALA A 21 5.09 21.27 30.36
N VAL A 22 3.93 21.60 30.94
CA VAL A 22 2.63 21.05 30.51
C VAL A 22 2.31 21.46 29.07
N VAL A 23 2.47 22.75 28.73
CA VAL A 23 2.24 23.24 27.36
C VAL A 23 3.16 22.54 26.36
N ALA A 24 4.44 22.38 26.69
CA ALA A 24 5.39 21.67 25.85
C ALA A 24 5.01 20.20 25.64
N ALA A 25 4.56 19.51 26.70
CA ALA A 25 4.10 18.12 26.60
C ALA A 25 2.87 17.99 25.69
N VAL A 26 1.89 18.89 25.83
CA VAL A 26 0.69 18.92 24.97
C VAL A 26 1.07 19.20 23.52
N ALA A 27 1.96 20.18 23.28
CA ALA A 27 2.44 20.49 21.93
C ALA A 27 3.12 19.29 21.28
N LEU A 28 3.92 18.52 22.03
CA LEU A 28 4.58 17.32 21.52
C LEU A 28 3.57 16.23 21.11
N VAL A 29 2.54 16.00 21.93
CA VAL A 29 1.47 15.05 21.59
C VAL A 29 0.73 15.50 20.32
N PHE A 30 0.45 16.79 20.18
CA PHE A 30 -0.22 17.33 19.00
C PHE A 30 0.64 17.16 17.73
N VAL A 31 1.95 17.44 17.81
CA VAL A 31 2.87 17.22 16.69
C VAL A 31 2.95 15.74 16.31
N ALA A 32 3.01 14.83 17.30
CA ALA A 32 3.01 13.40 17.02
C ALA A 32 1.74 12.95 16.29
N TYR A 33 0.57 13.43 16.74
CA TYR A 33 -0.70 13.17 16.06
C TYR A 33 -0.73 13.73 14.64
N GLN A 34 -0.25 14.96 14.45
CA GLN A 34 -0.19 15.60 13.14
C GLN A 34 0.68 14.80 12.16
N VAL A 35 1.87 14.36 12.60
CA VAL A 35 2.76 13.54 11.76
C VAL A 35 2.11 12.20 11.40
N TRP A 36 1.44 11.55 12.35
CA TRP A 36 0.70 10.32 12.08
C TRP A 36 -0.43 10.53 11.06
N SER A 37 -1.21 11.59 11.23
CA SER A 37 -2.33 11.93 10.33
C SER A 37 -1.84 12.25 8.91
N ILE A 38 -0.76 13.03 8.77
CA ILE A 38 -0.14 13.34 7.47
C ILE A 38 0.33 12.06 6.78
N ARG A 39 0.98 11.16 7.52
CA ARG A 39 1.44 9.87 6.97
C ARG A 39 0.28 9.00 6.48
N MET A 40 -0.83 8.96 7.22
CA MET A 40 -2.02 8.21 6.81
C MET A 40 -2.62 8.77 5.52
N THR A 41 -2.83 10.09 5.47
CA THR A 41 -3.38 10.76 4.29
C THR A 41 -2.47 10.59 3.07
N ALA A 42 -1.15 10.70 3.25
CA ALA A 42 -0.18 10.49 2.18
C ALA A 42 -0.26 9.06 1.62
N ARG A 43 -0.35 8.04 2.47
CA ARG A 43 -0.52 6.64 2.03
C ARG A 43 -1.80 6.44 1.22
N ILE A 44 -2.92 6.97 1.68
CA ILE A 44 -4.20 6.90 0.95
C ILE A 44 -4.09 7.58 -0.43
N ALA A 45 -3.48 8.77 -0.47
CA ALA A 45 -3.29 9.50 -1.72
C ALA A 45 -2.40 8.74 -2.71
N THR A 46 -1.28 8.18 -2.23
CA THR A 46 -0.38 7.35 -3.04
C THR A 46 -1.10 6.12 -3.57
N ALA A 47 -1.80 5.36 -2.73
CA ALA A 47 -2.50 4.16 -3.15
C ALA A 47 -3.55 4.45 -4.24
N ARG A 48 -4.33 5.52 -4.08
CA ARG A 48 -5.27 5.98 -5.11
C ARG A 48 -4.57 6.38 -6.39
N GLN A 49 -3.45 7.09 -6.31
CA GLN A 49 -2.70 7.53 -7.49
C GLN A 49 -2.14 6.34 -8.28
N VAL A 50 -1.55 5.35 -7.59
CA VAL A 50 -1.04 4.13 -8.24
C VAL A 50 -2.20 3.36 -8.89
N TYR A 51 -3.32 3.20 -8.19
CA TYR A 51 -4.49 2.51 -8.74
C TYR A 51 -5.13 3.25 -9.94
N MET A 52 -5.19 4.58 -9.90
CA MET A 52 -5.62 5.38 -11.05
C MET A 52 -4.70 5.18 -12.25
N SER A 53 -3.38 5.14 -12.04
CA SER A 53 -2.42 4.88 -13.12
C SER A 53 -2.60 3.48 -13.72
N TYR A 54 -2.84 2.46 -12.89
CA TYR A 54 -3.20 1.12 -13.37
C TYR A 54 -4.53 1.16 -14.15
N SER A 55 -5.54 1.84 -13.63
CA SER A 55 -6.85 1.98 -14.30
C SER A 55 -6.74 2.64 -15.68
N GLU A 56 -5.91 3.67 -15.82
CA GLU A 56 -5.61 4.28 -17.11
C GLU A 56 -4.91 3.30 -18.08
N SER A 57 -4.07 2.41 -17.54
CA SER A 57 -3.40 1.38 -18.35
C SER A 57 -4.38 0.36 -18.91
N LEU A 58 -5.48 0.05 -18.20
CA LEU A 58 -6.56 -0.81 -18.70
C LEU A 58 -7.20 -0.21 -19.97
N LEU A 59 -7.46 1.09 -19.94
CA LEU A 59 -8.05 1.81 -21.07
C LEU A 59 -7.09 1.92 -22.25
N ARG A 60 -5.80 2.09 -21.96
CA ARG A 60 -4.76 2.27 -23.01
C ARG A 60 -4.38 0.96 -23.68
N TYR A 61 -4.41 -0.15 -22.95
CA TYR A 61 -3.94 -1.45 -23.42
C TYR A 61 -4.98 -2.56 -23.20
N PRO A 62 -6.17 -2.47 -23.83
CA PRO A 62 -7.24 -3.45 -23.64
C PRO A 62 -6.82 -4.88 -24.02
N ASN A 63 -5.88 -5.02 -24.95
CA ASN A 63 -5.32 -6.32 -25.36
C ASN A 63 -4.44 -6.99 -24.28
N LEU A 64 -4.04 -6.25 -23.25
CA LEU A 64 -3.29 -6.79 -22.12
C LEU A 64 -4.21 -7.19 -20.97
N VAL A 65 -5.41 -6.61 -20.87
CA VAL A 65 -6.43 -6.94 -19.85
C VAL A 65 -6.94 -8.37 -20.04
N GLU A 66 -7.27 -8.75 -21.28
CA GLU A 66 -7.66 -10.10 -21.67
C GLU A 66 -6.62 -10.66 -22.66
N PRO A 67 -5.46 -11.13 -22.15
CA PRO A 67 -4.28 -11.35 -22.99
C PRO A 67 -4.38 -12.65 -23.80
N ASN A 68 -4.03 -12.56 -25.09
CA ASN A 68 -3.66 -13.75 -25.86
C ASN A 68 -2.17 -14.06 -25.64
N LEU A 69 -1.87 -14.91 -24.66
CA LEU A 69 -0.49 -15.20 -24.25
C LEU A 69 0.36 -15.82 -25.36
N GLN A 70 -0.22 -16.62 -26.26
CA GLN A 70 0.53 -17.18 -27.39
C GLN A 70 1.01 -16.08 -28.34
N LYS A 71 0.12 -15.13 -28.67
CA LYS A 71 0.47 -13.97 -29.49
C LYS A 71 1.49 -13.08 -28.79
N LEU A 72 1.31 -12.82 -27.48
CA LEU A 72 2.22 -11.97 -26.72
C LEU A 72 3.62 -12.60 -26.60
N ARG A 73 3.73 -13.91 -26.35
CA ARG A 73 5.03 -14.61 -26.27
C ARG A 73 5.80 -14.64 -27.59
N ALA A 74 5.09 -14.56 -28.73
CA ALA A 74 5.70 -14.53 -30.05
C ALA A 74 6.40 -13.19 -30.37
N ASP A 75 6.07 -12.13 -29.64
CA ASP A 75 6.66 -10.80 -29.76
C ASP A 75 7.39 -10.43 -28.45
N PRO A 76 8.73 -10.42 -28.43
CA PRO A 76 9.49 -10.14 -27.21
C PRO A 76 9.15 -8.80 -26.54
N ASP A 77 8.86 -7.76 -27.32
CA ASP A 77 8.60 -6.42 -26.80
C ASP A 77 7.20 -6.34 -26.16
N GLU A 78 6.20 -6.91 -26.83
CA GLU A 78 4.85 -7.03 -26.27
C GLU A 78 4.83 -7.98 -25.05
N TRP A 79 5.66 -9.02 -25.03
CA TRP A 79 5.81 -9.88 -23.87
C TRP A 79 6.37 -9.11 -22.67
N VAL A 80 7.41 -8.30 -22.87
CA VAL A 80 7.95 -7.44 -21.81
C VAL A 80 6.91 -6.42 -21.34
N ARG A 81 6.16 -5.81 -22.26
CA ARG A 81 5.07 -4.88 -21.91
C ARG A 81 4.01 -5.56 -21.06
N TYR A 82 3.59 -6.77 -21.43
CA TYR A 82 2.61 -7.55 -20.67
C TYR A 82 3.10 -7.88 -19.26
N LYS A 83 4.35 -8.33 -19.11
CA LYS A 83 4.92 -8.61 -17.77
C LYS A 83 4.90 -7.37 -16.88
N ASN A 84 5.24 -6.20 -17.42
CA ASN A 84 5.19 -4.93 -16.70
C ASN A 84 3.75 -4.49 -16.39
N PHE A 85 2.81 -4.74 -17.30
CA PHE A 85 1.38 -4.49 -17.06
C PHE A 85 0.87 -5.31 -15.87
N VAL A 86 1.16 -6.61 -15.81
CA VAL A 86 0.78 -7.47 -14.68
C VAL A 86 1.49 -7.04 -13.39
N ALA A 87 2.78 -6.70 -13.45
CA ALA A 87 3.49 -6.19 -12.28
C ALA A 87 2.86 -4.90 -11.74
N HIS A 88 2.45 -3.98 -12.62
CA HIS A 88 1.77 -2.75 -12.25
C HIS A 88 0.39 -3.01 -11.64
N MET A 89 -0.40 -3.94 -12.20
CA MET A 89 -1.65 -4.42 -11.61
C MET A 89 -1.43 -4.91 -10.18
N LEU A 90 -0.50 -5.86 -9.98
CA LEU A 90 -0.24 -6.46 -8.68
C LEU A 90 0.22 -5.41 -7.66
N PHE A 91 1.07 -4.46 -8.07
CA PHE A 91 1.51 -3.37 -7.22
C PHE A 91 0.38 -2.39 -6.88
N ALA A 92 -0.49 -2.06 -7.84
CA ALA A 92 -1.65 -1.21 -7.59
C ALA A 92 -2.62 -1.83 -6.59
N TYR A 93 -2.85 -3.14 -6.69
CA TYR A 93 -3.66 -3.87 -5.72
C TYR A 93 -2.98 -3.97 -4.34
N ASP A 94 -1.66 -4.18 -4.29
CA ASP A 94 -0.91 -4.21 -3.03
C ASP A 94 -1.05 -2.88 -2.25
N GLU A 95 -0.89 -1.75 -2.95
CA GLU A 95 -1.04 -0.41 -2.38
C GLU A 95 -2.49 -0.14 -1.94
N ILE A 96 -3.49 -0.43 -2.79
CA ILE A 96 -4.89 -0.13 -2.47
C ILE A 96 -5.40 -1.00 -1.31
N LEU A 97 -5.07 -2.29 -1.28
CA LEU A 97 -5.43 -3.20 -0.18
C LEU A 97 -4.68 -2.90 1.13
N GLY A 98 -3.55 -2.18 1.02
CA GLY A 98 -2.83 -1.64 2.15
C GLY A 98 -3.63 -0.59 2.94
N VAL A 99 -4.54 0.14 2.28
CA VAL A 99 -5.35 1.22 2.87
C VAL A 99 -6.86 0.98 2.85
N TYR A 100 -7.35 0.19 1.89
CA TYR A 100 -8.75 -0.14 1.61
C TYR A 100 -8.87 -1.66 1.43
N ASP A 101 -9.15 -2.34 2.54
CA ASP A 101 -9.23 -3.81 2.58
C ASP A 101 -10.68 -4.29 2.75
N GLU A 102 -11.55 -3.73 1.92
CA GLU A 102 -12.97 -4.06 1.88
C GLU A 102 -13.24 -5.20 0.87
N PRO A 103 -14.35 -5.95 1.03
CA PRO A 103 -14.70 -7.07 0.15
C PRO A 103 -14.76 -6.71 -1.34
N GLU A 104 -15.12 -5.47 -1.67
CA GLU A 104 -15.22 -4.96 -3.03
C GLU A 104 -13.86 -4.93 -3.73
N TRP A 105 -12.82 -4.46 -3.04
CA TRP A 105 -11.45 -4.42 -3.59
C TRP A 105 -10.87 -5.81 -3.78
N ARG A 106 -11.16 -6.73 -2.87
CA ARG A 106 -10.78 -8.15 -3.00
C ARG A 106 -11.46 -8.79 -4.20
N ARG A 107 -12.75 -8.51 -4.42
CA ARG A 107 -13.48 -8.99 -5.60
C ARG A 107 -12.92 -8.41 -6.89
N SER A 108 -12.58 -7.12 -6.92
CA SER A 108 -11.94 -6.51 -8.09
C SER A 108 -10.61 -7.19 -8.41
N PHE A 109 -9.77 -7.45 -7.39
CA PHE A 109 -8.53 -8.20 -7.57
C PHE A 109 -8.79 -9.59 -8.15
N GLU A 110 -9.74 -10.35 -7.60
CA GLU A 110 -10.08 -11.70 -8.07
C GLU A 110 -10.55 -11.72 -9.53
N GLU A 111 -11.33 -10.72 -9.95
CA GLU A 111 -11.81 -10.61 -11.34
C GLU A 111 -10.68 -10.24 -12.32
N ASP A 112 -9.80 -9.30 -11.95
CA ASP A 112 -8.69 -8.90 -12.82
C ASP A 112 -7.64 -10.02 -12.90
N VAL A 113 -7.22 -10.56 -11.76
CA VAL A 113 -6.12 -11.53 -11.68
C VAL A 113 -6.44 -12.82 -12.44
N ARG A 114 -7.73 -13.19 -12.59
CA ARG A 114 -8.14 -14.44 -13.25
C ARG A 114 -7.59 -14.54 -14.67
N PHE A 115 -7.53 -13.43 -15.41
CA PHE A 115 -7.05 -13.39 -16.79
C PHE A 115 -5.53 -13.53 -16.87
N HIS A 116 -4.84 -13.25 -15.78
CA HIS A 116 -3.39 -13.28 -15.65
C HIS A 116 -2.89 -14.54 -14.94
N LEU A 117 -3.78 -15.36 -14.37
CA LEU A 117 -3.42 -16.60 -13.69
C LEU A 117 -2.50 -17.51 -14.52
N PRO A 118 -2.73 -17.77 -15.82
CA PRO A 118 -1.83 -18.64 -16.57
C PRO A 118 -0.38 -18.13 -16.59
N TYR A 119 -0.17 -16.81 -16.72
CA TYR A 119 1.15 -16.19 -16.61
C TYR A 119 1.69 -16.24 -15.18
N ILE A 120 0.87 -15.90 -14.19
CA ILE A 120 1.26 -15.92 -12.77
C ILE A 120 1.72 -17.32 -12.36
N CYS A 121 1.01 -18.35 -12.82
CA CYS A 121 1.29 -19.75 -12.51
C CYS A 121 2.50 -20.31 -13.25
N ALA A 122 2.66 -19.98 -14.54
CA ALA A 122 3.68 -20.61 -15.38
C ALA A 122 5.01 -19.83 -15.42
N ASP A 123 4.95 -18.50 -15.39
CA ASP A 123 6.09 -17.65 -15.75
C ASP A 123 6.51 -16.69 -14.62
N LEU A 124 5.60 -16.27 -13.74
CA LEU A 124 5.94 -15.36 -12.63
C LEU A 124 6.52 -16.12 -11.43
N PRO A 125 7.81 -15.95 -11.09
CA PRO A 125 8.42 -16.68 -9.99
C PRO A 125 7.72 -16.42 -8.66
N ALA A 126 7.35 -17.48 -7.94
CA ALA A 126 6.68 -17.37 -6.64
C ALA A 126 7.50 -16.62 -5.58
N ALA A 127 8.83 -16.60 -5.71
CA ALA A 127 9.72 -15.82 -4.83
C ALA A 127 9.49 -14.31 -4.93
N LEU A 128 8.92 -13.81 -6.04
CA LEU A 128 8.56 -12.40 -6.17
C LEU A 128 7.32 -12.04 -5.35
N ASP A 129 6.51 -13.01 -4.92
CA ASP A 129 5.37 -12.71 -4.06
C ASP A 129 5.85 -12.06 -2.75
N ASP A 130 7.06 -12.38 -2.26
CA ASP A 130 7.63 -11.82 -1.04
C ASP A 130 7.92 -10.31 -1.11
N THR A 131 7.85 -9.68 -2.28
CA THR A 131 7.99 -8.22 -2.42
C THR A 131 6.73 -7.46 -2.03
N TYR A 132 5.58 -8.13 -1.95
CA TYR A 132 4.29 -7.49 -1.65
C TYR A 132 3.98 -7.48 -0.15
N PHE A 133 3.07 -6.60 0.27
CA PHE A 133 2.59 -6.58 1.65
C PHE A 133 1.85 -7.87 2.03
N ALA A 134 1.75 -8.12 3.33
CA ALA A 134 1.21 -9.38 3.87
C ALA A 134 -0.19 -9.74 3.33
N LYS A 135 -1.05 -8.74 3.11
CA LYS A 135 -2.41 -8.95 2.59
C LYS A 135 -2.39 -9.43 1.14
N MET A 136 -1.63 -8.76 0.28
CA MET A 136 -1.48 -9.14 -1.12
C MET A 136 -0.81 -10.51 -1.26
N ARG A 137 0.20 -10.80 -0.44
CA ARG A 137 0.81 -12.14 -0.38
C ARG A 137 -0.19 -13.24 -0.05
N ALA A 138 -1.09 -13.00 0.90
CA ALA A 138 -2.13 -13.95 1.24
C ALA A 138 -3.10 -14.17 0.07
N LEU A 139 -3.48 -13.11 -0.65
CA LEU A 139 -4.33 -13.21 -1.84
C LEU A 139 -3.63 -13.94 -2.98
N LEU A 140 -2.40 -13.56 -3.33
CA LEU A 140 -1.61 -14.25 -4.36
C LEU A 140 -1.41 -15.72 -4.04
N LYS A 141 -1.16 -16.07 -2.77
CA LYS A 141 -1.10 -17.47 -2.34
C LYS A 141 -2.42 -18.21 -2.58
N ALA A 142 -3.56 -17.57 -2.30
CA ALA A 142 -4.88 -18.15 -2.55
C ALA A 142 -5.15 -18.33 -4.05
N GLU A 143 -4.77 -17.35 -4.88
CA GLU A 143 -4.88 -17.43 -6.33
C GLU A 143 -3.96 -18.50 -6.91
N ARG A 144 -2.72 -18.60 -6.44
CA ARG A 144 -1.78 -19.63 -6.86
C ARG A 144 -2.22 -21.04 -6.48
N ALA A 145 -3.03 -21.22 -5.45
CA ALA A 145 -3.63 -22.52 -5.15
C ALA A 145 -4.54 -23.02 -6.29
N LYS A 146 -5.08 -22.11 -7.11
CA LYS A 146 -5.88 -22.43 -8.30
C LYS A 146 -5.03 -22.82 -9.51
N CYS A 147 -3.70 -22.62 -9.46
CA CYS A 147 -2.80 -22.99 -10.57
C CYS A 147 -2.83 -24.48 -10.92
N ALA A 148 -3.13 -25.35 -9.94
CA ALA A 148 -3.27 -26.78 -10.18
C ALA A 148 -4.42 -27.12 -11.15
N THR A 149 -5.39 -26.21 -11.31
CA THR A 149 -6.56 -26.37 -12.18
C THR A 149 -6.52 -25.46 -13.42
N ALA A 150 -5.50 -24.60 -13.55
CA ALA A 150 -5.41 -23.67 -14.67
C ALA A 150 -5.01 -24.42 -15.96
N PRO A 151 -5.70 -24.20 -17.09
CA PRO A 151 -5.30 -24.80 -18.36
C PRO A 151 -3.88 -24.34 -18.71
N LYS A 152 -3.01 -25.31 -19.02
CA LYS A 152 -1.65 -25.04 -19.50
C LYS A 152 -1.77 -24.38 -20.88
N SER A 153 -1.33 -23.13 -20.98
CA SER A 153 -1.32 -22.33 -22.21
C SER A 153 -0.33 -22.85 -23.25
#